data_AF-A0A2A5W7U1-F1
#
_entry.id   AF-A0A2A5W7U1-F1
#
_cell.length_a   1.000
_cell.length_b   1.000
_cell.length_c   1.000
_cell.angle_alpha   90.00
_cell.angle_beta   90.00
_cell.angle_gamma   90.00
#
_symmetry.space_group_name_H-M   'P 1'
#
loop_
_entity.id
_entity.type
_entity.pdbx_description
1 polymer ?
#
loop_
_entity_poly.entity_id
_entity_poly.type
_entity_poly.pdbx_seq_one_letter_code
_entity_poly.pdbx_strand_id
1 'polypeptide(L)'
;MSPEELNVRKAIADVELIRRVLDQAEQNETPVQTAGLFGVTLTANLILQGLALGVSALLLLIELLSSGALTEMLMLGATFPDIRVVGIGLIAGILIGLVILLYFVIWRAARNSGEELNAYIVRNFRYARLLSYLSDLLLKFTAIALVMLAGHPEWVPPLLLAFTGDYLVQGRLFTLPTRLAVLLGTLCIATGLYQFLAQIPTLLTPLAVFTLVALISMTRLIRLHRGQVEAVV
;
A
#
# COMPACT_ATOMS: atom_id res chain seq x y z
N MET A 1 -34.85 -7.90 11.54
CA MET A 1 -33.61 -7.66 10.77
C MET A 1 -33.65 -6.23 10.30
N SER A 2 -32.69 -5.41 10.71
CA SER A 2 -32.70 -3.98 10.42
C SER A 2 -32.27 -3.73 8.96
N PRO A 3 -32.84 -2.72 8.29
CA PRO A 3 -32.51 -2.38 6.91
C PRO A 3 -31.03 -2.02 6.69
N GLU A 4 -30.30 -1.69 7.75
CA GLU A 4 -28.85 -1.41 7.70
C GLU A 4 -28.01 -2.68 7.45
N GLU A 5 -28.37 -3.83 8.01
CA GLU A 5 -27.66 -5.10 7.76
C GLU A 5 -27.77 -5.54 6.30
N LEU A 6 -28.89 -5.20 5.66
CA LEU A 6 -29.16 -5.50 4.25
C LEU A 6 -28.31 -4.63 3.31
N ASN A 7 -28.10 -3.36 3.66
CA ASN A 7 -27.27 -2.43 2.87
C ASN A 7 -25.77 -2.73 3.00
N VAL A 8 -25.29 -3.11 4.19
CA VAL A 8 -23.88 -3.52 4.39
C VAL A 8 -23.56 -4.80 3.60
N ARG A 9 -24.46 -5.79 3.62
CA ARG A 9 -24.29 -7.03 2.83
C ARG A 9 -24.29 -6.76 1.32
N LYS A 10 -25.09 -5.80 0.85
CA LYS A 10 -25.18 -5.42 -0.56
C LYS A 10 -23.92 -4.70 -1.03
N ALA A 11 -23.39 -3.78 -0.21
CA ALA A 11 -22.12 -3.10 -0.49
C ALA A 11 -20.92 -4.07 -0.51
N ILE A 12 -20.90 -5.06 0.39
CA ILE A 12 -19.87 -6.12 0.39
C ILE A 12 -20.00 -7.01 -0.85
N ALA A 13 -21.23 -7.35 -1.27
CA ALA A 13 -21.49 -8.15 -2.46
C ALA A 13 -21.10 -7.42 -3.75
N ASP A 14 -21.27 -6.11 -3.84
CA ASP A 14 -20.88 -5.31 -5.01
C ASP A 14 -19.36 -5.20 -5.15
N VAL A 15 -18.63 -5.06 -4.04
CA VAL A 15 -17.16 -5.13 -4.03
C VAL A 15 -16.67 -6.53 -4.39
N GLU A 16 -17.36 -7.58 -3.95
CA GLU A 16 -17.07 -8.97 -4.32
C GLU A 16 -17.36 -9.24 -5.80
N LEU A 17 -18.39 -8.62 -6.37
CA LEU A 17 -18.76 -8.73 -7.78
C LEU A 17 -17.75 -8.03 -8.70
N ILE A 18 -17.33 -6.81 -8.37
CA ILE A 18 -16.28 -6.09 -9.11
C ILE A 18 -14.99 -6.90 -9.12
N ARG A 19 -14.64 -7.55 -8.00
CA ARG A 19 -13.44 -8.38 -7.89
C ARG A 19 -13.58 -9.72 -8.60
N ARG A 20 -14.74 -10.39 -8.54
CA ARG A 20 -15.00 -11.61 -9.32
C ARG A 20 -14.99 -11.37 -10.82
N VAL A 21 -15.48 -10.22 -11.29
CA VAL A 21 -15.38 -9.81 -12.69
C VAL A 21 -13.93 -9.57 -13.09
N LEU A 22 -13.11 -9.00 -12.20
CA LEU A 22 -11.66 -8.90 -12.39
C LEU A 22 -10.98 -10.29 -12.42
N ASP A 23 -11.31 -11.16 -11.47
CA ASP A 23 -10.74 -12.51 -11.36
C ASP A 23 -11.19 -13.40 -12.54
N GLN A 24 -12.42 -13.26 -13.04
CA GLN A 24 -12.92 -13.94 -14.24
C GLN A 24 -12.27 -13.41 -15.52
N ALA A 25 -11.95 -12.11 -15.58
CA ALA A 25 -11.15 -11.56 -16.67
C ALA A 25 -9.70 -12.09 -16.63
N GLU A 26 -9.18 -12.42 -15.45
CA GLU A 26 -7.88 -13.06 -15.25
C GLU A 26 -7.89 -14.57 -15.58
N GLN A 27 -9.03 -15.25 -15.38
CA GLN A 27 -9.21 -16.68 -15.68
C GLN A 27 -9.51 -17.00 -17.15
N ASN A 28 -10.06 -16.04 -17.91
CA ASN A 28 -10.41 -16.24 -19.32
C ASN A 28 -9.24 -16.02 -20.31
N GLU A 29 -8.05 -15.67 -19.83
CA GLU A 29 -6.83 -15.61 -20.65
C GLU A 29 -6.07 -16.94 -20.58
N THR A 30 -5.68 -17.46 -21.74
CA THR A 30 -5.20 -18.85 -21.92
C THR A 30 -3.97 -19.21 -21.07
N PRO A 31 -3.85 -20.47 -20.59
CA PRO A 31 -2.93 -20.87 -19.51
C PRO A 31 -1.43 -20.78 -19.84
N VAL A 32 -1.07 -20.65 -21.13
CA VAL A 32 0.33 -20.72 -21.59
C VAL A 32 1.01 -19.35 -21.57
N GLN A 33 0.27 -18.24 -21.67
CA GLN A 33 0.81 -16.88 -21.60
C GLN A 33 0.79 -16.30 -20.18
N THR A 34 -0.05 -16.81 -19.29
CA THR A 34 -0.21 -16.33 -17.92
C THR A 34 0.89 -16.82 -16.97
N ALA A 35 1.47 -18.01 -17.15
CA ALA A 35 2.52 -18.50 -16.25
C ALA A 35 3.78 -17.60 -16.20
N GLY A 36 4.23 -17.09 -17.35
CA GLY A 36 5.35 -16.14 -17.43
C GLY A 36 5.01 -14.75 -16.89
N LEU A 37 3.79 -14.27 -17.16
CA LEU A 37 3.30 -12.95 -16.73
C LEU A 37 2.99 -12.88 -15.22
N PHE A 38 2.42 -13.96 -14.67
CA PHE A 38 2.12 -14.09 -13.25
C PHE A 38 3.42 -14.25 -12.45
N GLY A 39 4.43 -14.94 -12.98
CA GLY A 39 5.74 -15.08 -12.35
C GLY A 39 6.50 -13.75 -12.21
N VAL A 40 6.53 -12.92 -13.26
CA VAL A 40 7.22 -11.60 -13.22
C VAL A 40 6.49 -10.62 -12.31
N THR A 41 5.15 -10.60 -12.33
CA THR A 41 4.35 -9.76 -11.43
C THR A 41 4.40 -10.23 -9.97
N LEU A 42 4.46 -11.54 -9.73
CA LEU A 42 4.63 -12.12 -8.39
C LEU A 42 6.02 -11.82 -7.81
N THR A 43 7.07 -11.88 -8.64
CA THR A 43 8.45 -11.56 -8.23
C THR A 43 8.59 -10.07 -7.88
N ALA A 44 8.01 -9.17 -8.67
CA ALA A 44 7.99 -7.74 -8.37
C ALA A 44 7.24 -7.44 -7.07
N ASN A 45 6.09 -8.08 -6.85
CA ASN A 45 5.34 -7.98 -5.60
C ASN A 45 6.11 -8.53 -4.40
N LEU A 46 6.87 -9.63 -4.56
CA LEU A 46 7.75 -10.20 -3.52
C LEU A 46 8.81 -9.19 -3.08
N ILE A 47 9.46 -8.53 -4.04
CA ILE A 47 10.50 -7.53 -3.75
C ILE A 47 9.90 -6.31 -3.07
N LEU A 48 8.80 -5.77 -3.60
CA LEU A 48 8.14 -4.60 -3.03
C LEU A 48 7.62 -4.87 -1.61
N GLN A 49 6.97 -6.02 -1.40
CA GLN A 49 6.43 -6.40 -0.11
C GLN A 49 7.54 -6.76 0.89
N GLY A 50 8.63 -7.38 0.43
CA GLY A 50 9.81 -7.66 1.25
C GLY A 50 10.50 -6.38 1.71
N LEU A 51 10.67 -5.39 0.82
CA LEU A 51 11.20 -4.07 1.17
C LEU A 51 10.29 -3.34 2.15
N ALA A 52 8.98 -3.32 1.91
CA ALA A 52 8.02 -2.70 2.82
C ALA A 52 8.02 -3.36 4.21
N LEU A 53 8.10 -4.69 4.27
CA LEU A 53 8.22 -5.43 5.52
C LEU A 53 9.54 -5.10 6.23
N GLY A 54 10.67 -5.12 5.52
CA GLY A 54 11.99 -4.82 6.08
C GLY A 54 12.08 -3.41 6.67
N VAL A 55 11.62 -2.40 5.93
CA VAL A 55 11.61 -1.00 6.39
C VAL A 55 10.66 -0.83 7.57
N SER A 56 9.42 -1.36 7.50
CA SER A 56 8.47 -1.23 8.61
C SER A 56 8.94 -1.94 9.88
N ALA A 57 9.52 -3.14 9.76
CA ALA A 57 10.09 -3.87 10.89
C ALA A 57 11.27 -3.11 11.51
N LEU A 58 12.14 -2.50 10.70
CA LEU A 58 13.23 -1.67 11.20
C LEU A 58 12.69 -0.45 11.96
N LEU A 59 11.70 0.25 11.41
CA LEU A 59 11.07 1.39 12.08
C LEU A 59 10.39 0.98 13.39
N LEU A 60 9.70 -0.16 13.41
CA LEU A 60 9.08 -0.71 14.61
C LEU A 60 10.13 -1.06 15.68
N LEU A 61 11.26 -1.67 15.29
CA LEU A 61 12.36 -1.97 16.20
C LEU A 61 12.99 -0.69 16.77
N ILE A 62 13.23 0.32 15.92
CA ILE A 62 13.72 1.63 16.38
C ILE A 62 12.76 2.21 17.40
N GLU A 63 11.45 2.25 17.11
CA GLU A 63 10.44 2.78 18.01
C GLU A 63 10.41 2.04 19.36
N LEU A 64 10.47 0.70 19.35
CA LEU A 64 10.49 -0.12 20.55
C LEU A 64 11.77 0.05 21.38
N LEU A 65 12.94 0.05 20.73
CA LEU A 65 14.24 0.12 21.40
C LEU A 65 14.56 1.53 21.91
N SER A 66 14.05 2.56 21.24
CA SER A 66 14.24 3.96 21.60
C SER A 66 13.17 4.50 22.55
N SER A 67 12.22 3.67 22.98
CA SER A 67 11.09 4.07 23.83
C SER A 67 10.22 5.19 23.24
N GLY A 68 10.06 5.22 21.91
CA GLY A 68 9.16 6.17 21.23
C GLY A 68 9.83 7.33 20.49
N ALA A 69 11.12 7.25 20.17
CA ALA A 69 11.84 8.38 19.57
C ALA A 69 11.27 8.83 18.21
N LEU A 70 10.68 7.92 17.39
CA LEU A 70 10.04 8.34 16.13
C LEU A 70 8.75 9.10 16.40
N THR A 71 7.96 8.65 17.39
CA THR A 71 6.78 9.40 17.85
C THR A 71 7.19 10.79 18.35
N GLU A 72 8.21 10.89 19.20
CA GLU A 72 8.71 12.18 19.71
C GLU A 72 9.19 13.08 18.57
N MET A 73 9.98 12.56 17.62
CA MET A 73 10.43 13.33 16.46
C MET A 73 9.26 13.82 15.59
N LEU A 74 8.22 13.02 15.41
CA LEU A 74 7.01 13.43 14.72
C LEU A 74 6.31 14.58 15.48
N MET A 75 6.23 14.49 16.81
CA MET A 75 5.60 15.52 17.66
C MET A 75 6.40 16.82 17.69
N LEU A 76 7.73 16.79 17.51
CA LEU A 76 8.54 18.01 17.33
C LEU A 76 8.05 18.86 16.15
N GLY A 77 7.41 18.24 15.14
CA GLY A 77 6.79 18.95 14.01
C GLY A 77 5.63 19.87 14.40
N ALA A 78 4.98 19.68 15.55
CA ALA A 78 4.00 20.63 16.09
C ALA A 78 4.67 21.87 16.69
N THR A 79 5.86 21.69 17.29
CA THR A 79 6.56 22.76 18.02
C THR A 79 7.46 23.59 17.10
N PHE A 80 8.13 22.92 16.15
CA PHE A 80 9.09 23.54 15.25
C PHE A 80 8.59 23.47 13.79
N PRO A 81 8.01 24.57 13.28
CA PRO A 81 7.44 24.58 11.92
C PRO A 81 8.50 24.33 10.85
N ASP A 82 9.74 24.77 11.08
CA ASP A 82 10.85 24.58 10.13
C ASP A 82 11.18 23.09 9.95
N ILE A 83 11.26 22.33 11.04
CA ILE A 83 11.51 20.88 11.02
C ILE A 83 10.41 20.17 10.22
N ARG A 84 9.16 20.56 10.45
CA ARG A 84 8.00 20.03 9.72
C ARG A 84 8.10 20.30 8.23
N VAL A 85 8.36 21.55 7.82
CA VAL A 85 8.44 21.92 6.40
C VAL A 85 9.60 21.19 5.71
N VAL A 86 10.75 21.07 6.38
CA VAL A 86 11.90 20.30 5.89
C VAL A 86 11.53 18.83 5.71
N GLY A 87 10.87 18.21 6.69
CA GLY A 87 10.43 16.82 6.61
C GLY A 87 9.47 16.57 5.44
N ILE A 88 8.46 17.44 5.27
CA ILE A 88 7.53 17.37 4.13
C ILE A 88 8.27 17.55 2.81
N GLY A 89 9.17 18.54 2.73
CA GLY A 89 9.96 18.82 1.53
C GLY A 89 10.86 17.66 1.12
N LEU A 90 11.46 16.96 2.09
CA LEU A 90 12.30 15.79 1.85
C LEU A 90 11.49 14.64 1.23
N ILE A 91 10.35 14.30 1.84
CA ILE A 91 9.47 13.23 1.31
C ILE A 91 8.89 13.63 -0.05
N ALA A 92 8.46 14.88 -0.22
CA ALA A 92 8.00 15.38 -1.52
C ALA A 92 9.09 15.25 -2.60
N GLY A 93 10.33 15.61 -2.27
CA GLY A 93 11.48 15.46 -3.16
C GLY A 93 11.74 14.02 -3.57
N ILE A 94 11.66 13.07 -2.63
CA ILE A 94 11.76 11.63 -2.92
C ILE A 94 10.65 11.18 -3.86
N LEU A 95 9.40 11.59 -3.61
CA LEU A 95 8.26 11.20 -4.43
C LEU A 95 8.35 11.77 -5.85
N ILE A 96 8.72 13.05 -5.99
CA ILE A 96 8.97 13.67 -7.30
C ILE A 96 10.11 12.94 -8.03
N GLY A 97 11.20 12.64 -7.32
CA GLY A 97 12.31 11.86 -7.87
C GLY A 97 11.87 10.49 -8.36
N LEU A 98 10.98 9.81 -7.63
CA LEU A 98 10.44 8.51 -8.01
C LEU A 98 9.50 8.61 -9.23
N VAL A 99 8.69 9.66 -9.34
CA VAL A 99 7.88 9.96 -10.55
C VAL A 99 8.79 10.16 -11.77
N ILE A 100 9.84 10.97 -11.64
CA ILE A 100 10.80 11.23 -12.72
C ILE A 100 11.51 9.94 -13.13
N LEU A 101 11.97 9.15 -12.16
CA LEU A 101 12.62 7.88 -12.41
C LEU A 101 11.70 6.91 -13.16
N LEU A 102 10.45 6.77 -12.70
CA LEU A 102 9.46 5.91 -13.35
C LEU A 102 9.19 6.36 -14.78
N TYR A 103 9.03 7.67 -15.00
CA TYR A 103 8.90 8.24 -16.34
C TYR A 103 10.11 7.89 -17.22
N PHE A 104 11.33 8.06 -16.71
CA PHE A 104 12.55 7.76 -17.46
C PHE A 104 12.67 6.27 -17.80
N VAL A 105 12.31 5.38 -16.88
CA VAL A 105 12.29 3.93 -17.12
C VAL A 105 11.29 3.58 -18.23
N ILE A 106 10.06 4.11 -18.17
CA ILE A 106 9.03 3.88 -19.20
C ILE A 106 9.47 4.47 -20.54
N TRP A 107 10.02 5.68 -20.53
CA TRP A 107 10.51 6.34 -21.75
C TRP A 107 11.64 5.59 -22.42
N ARG A 108 12.61 5.10 -21.63
CA ARG A 108 13.72 4.29 -22.15
C ARG A 108 13.21 2.96 -22.69
N ALA A 109 12.24 2.33 -22.02
CA ALA A 109 11.63 1.09 -22.48
C ALA A 109 10.84 1.28 -23.80
N ALA A 110 10.13 2.39 -23.95
CA ALA A 110 9.44 2.75 -25.18
C ALA A 110 10.42 2.95 -26.35
N ARG A 111 11.51 3.69 -26.13
CA ARG A 111 12.58 3.86 -27.14
C ARG A 111 13.23 2.54 -27.55
N ASN A 112 13.52 1.66 -26.58
CA ASN A 112 14.09 0.34 -26.88
C ASN A 112 13.13 -0.54 -27.69
N SER A 113 11.82 -0.30 -27.57
CA SER A 113 10.78 -1.02 -28.32
C SER A 113 10.48 -0.41 -29.69
N GLY A 114 11.10 0.74 -30.03
CA GLY A 114 10.87 1.44 -31.30
C GLY A 114 9.49 2.08 -31.44
N GLU A 115 8.76 2.25 -30.33
CA GLU A 115 7.38 2.78 -30.32
C GLU A 115 7.33 4.19 -29.75
N GLU A 116 6.32 4.97 -30.16
CA GLU A 116 6.01 6.23 -29.51
C GLU A 116 5.58 6.00 -28.05
N LEU A 117 6.00 6.90 -27.15
CA LEU A 117 5.74 6.79 -25.72
C LEU A 117 4.25 6.55 -25.41
N ASN A 118 3.35 7.25 -26.12
CA ASN A 118 1.91 7.12 -25.92
C ASN A 118 1.41 5.72 -26.31
N ALA A 119 1.83 5.20 -27.46
CA ALA A 119 1.47 3.86 -27.91
C ALA A 119 2.01 2.77 -26.95
N TYR A 120 3.24 2.95 -26.46
CA TYR A 120 3.84 2.05 -25.47
C TYR A 120 3.09 2.09 -24.13
N ILE A 121 2.71 3.28 -23.67
CA ILE A 121 1.95 3.48 -22.43
C ILE A 121 0.57 2.86 -22.56
N VAL A 122 -0.18 3.09 -23.65
CA VAL A 122 -1.53 2.53 -23.84
C VAL A 122 -1.49 1.01 -23.93
N ARG A 123 -0.53 0.44 -24.67
CA ARG A 123 -0.36 -1.02 -24.80
C ARG A 123 0.02 -1.68 -23.47
N ASN A 124 0.85 -1.01 -22.68
CA ASN A 124 1.32 -1.53 -21.40
C ASN A 124 0.58 -0.94 -20.19
N PHE A 125 -0.50 -0.18 -20.38
CA PHE A 125 -1.22 0.52 -19.31
C PHE A 125 -1.86 -0.47 -18.34
N ARG A 126 -2.29 -1.63 -18.87
CA ARG A 126 -2.78 -2.77 -18.09
C ARG A 126 -1.71 -3.31 -17.12
N TYR A 127 -0.42 -3.03 -17.37
CA TYR A 127 0.73 -3.36 -16.52
C TYR A 127 1.22 -2.19 -15.65
N ALA A 128 0.61 -1.00 -15.76
CA ALA A 128 0.99 0.20 -15.00
C ALA A 128 0.51 0.19 -13.54
N ARG A 129 0.54 -0.99 -12.90
CA ARG A 129 0.22 -1.16 -11.48
C ARG A 129 1.11 -0.26 -10.60
N LEU A 130 2.36 -0.05 -11.02
CA LEU A 130 3.31 0.89 -10.40
C LEU A 130 2.87 2.36 -10.47
N LEU A 131 2.25 2.79 -11.58
CA LEU A 131 1.75 4.15 -11.73
C LEU A 131 0.53 4.38 -10.83
N SER A 132 -0.34 3.37 -10.72
CA SER A 132 -1.46 3.39 -9.78
C SER A 132 -0.99 3.45 -8.33
N TYR A 133 0.03 2.66 -7.95
CA TYR A 133 0.64 2.73 -6.61
C TYR A 133 1.25 4.09 -6.33
N LEU A 134 1.93 4.68 -7.31
CA LEU A 134 2.56 5.99 -7.15
C LEU A 134 1.52 7.10 -6.97
N SER A 135 0.44 7.09 -7.75
CA SER A 135 -0.65 8.05 -7.60
C SER A 135 -1.35 7.91 -6.25
N ASP A 136 -1.56 6.69 -5.77
CA ASP A 136 -2.15 6.42 -4.45
C ASP A 136 -1.23 6.90 -3.32
N LEU A 137 0.08 6.65 -3.44
CA LEU A 137 1.09 7.10 -2.49
C LEU A 137 1.17 8.63 -2.44
N LEU A 138 1.10 9.31 -3.59
CA LEU A 138 1.04 10.77 -3.67
C LEU A 138 -0.19 11.31 -2.92
N LEU A 139 -1.36 10.71 -3.10
CA LEU A 139 -2.59 11.14 -2.40
C LEU A 139 -2.45 10.97 -0.88
N LYS A 140 -1.93 9.81 -0.43
CA LYS A 140 -1.69 9.53 1.00
C LYS A 140 -0.65 10.46 1.60
N PHE A 141 0.40 10.78 0.85
CA PHE A 141 1.39 11.79 1.23
C PHE A 141 0.76 13.18 1.35
N THR A 142 -0.05 13.61 0.37
CA THR A 142 -0.74 14.91 0.44
C THR A 142 -1.62 15.00 1.68
N ALA A 143 -2.37 13.95 2.01
CA ALA A 143 -3.19 13.92 3.22
C ALA A 143 -2.35 14.08 4.50
N ILE A 144 -1.24 13.34 4.63
CA ILE A 144 -0.31 13.47 5.78
C ILE A 144 0.31 14.86 5.83
N ALA A 145 0.77 15.37 4.68
CA ALA A 145 1.41 16.68 4.60
C ALA A 145 0.44 17.80 5.01
N LEU A 146 -0.82 17.75 4.58
CA LEU A 146 -1.84 18.73 4.96
C LEU A 146 -2.13 18.69 6.47
N VAL A 147 -2.23 17.49 7.05
CA VAL A 147 -2.45 17.30 8.49
C VAL A 147 -1.26 17.82 9.30
N MET A 148 -0.05 17.52 8.86
CA MET A 148 1.17 18.08 9.44
C MET A 148 1.16 19.61 9.35
N LEU A 149 0.90 20.19 8.18
CA LEU A 149 0.86 21.64 7.96
C LEU A 149 -0.23 22.34 8.78
N ALA A 150 -1.35 21.67 9.02
CA ALA A 150 -2.42 22.13 9.90
C ALA A 150 -2.00 22.17 11.39
N GLY A 151 -0.82 21.63 11.74
CA GLY A 151 -0.31 21.64 13.11
C GLY A 151 -0.76 20.45 13.94
N HIS A 152 -1.27 19.39 13.31
CA HIS A 152 -1.79 18.20 13.98
C HIS A 152 -0.99 16.93 13.66
N PRO A 153 0.32 16.87 13.96
CA PRO A 153 1.11 15.65 13.76
C PRO A 153 0.57 14.43 14.52
N GLU A 154 -0.17 14.64 15.62
CA GLU A 154 -0.83 13.61 16.42
C GLU A 154 -1.90 12.82 15.63
N TRP A 155 -2.39 13.36 14.50
CA TRP A 155 -3.34 12.66 13.64
C TRP A 155 -2.66 11.79 12.58
N VAL A 156 -1.34 11.88 12.41
CA VAL A 156 -0.61 11.04 11.45
C VAL A 156 -0.65 9.55 11.81
N PRO A 157 -0.38 9.11 13.06
CA PRO A 157 -0.48 7.70 13.43
C PRO A 157 -1.85 7.03 13.11
N PRO A 158 -3.01 7.60 13.51
CA PRO A 158 -4.29 6.99 13.17
C PRO A 158 -4.56 7.00 11.66
N LEU A 159 -4.07 8.01 10.92
CA LEU A 159 -4.16 8.03 9.45
C LEU A 159 -3.34 6.91 8.79
N LEU A 160 -2.14 6.62 9.29
CA LEU A 160 -1.34 5.50 8.79
C LEU A 160 -2.05 4.15 8.98
N LEU A 161 -2.76 4.00 10.11
CA LEU A 161 -3.59 2.84 10.39
C LEU A 161 -4.78 2.74 9.44
N ALA A 162 -5.46 3.86 9.18
CA ALA A 162 -6.54 3.93 8.19
C ALA A 162 -6.04 3.61 6.77
N PHE A 163 -4.86 4.11 6.38
CA PHE A 163 -4.25 3.79 5.08
C PHE A 163 -3.84 2.33 4.94
N THR A 164 -3.40 1.70 6.04
CA THR A 164 -3.15 0.25 6.08
C THR A 164 -4.46 -0.51 5.82
N GLY A 165 -5.56 -0.06 6.43
CA GLY A 165 -6.88 -0.63 6.20
C GLY A 165 -7.38 -0.45 4.77
N ASP A 166 -7.20 0.73 4.20
CA ASP A 166 -7.51 1.02 2.80
C ASP A 166 -6.72 0.13 1.84
N TYR A 167 -5.41 -0.03 2.04
CA TYR A 167 -4.58 -0.94 1.24
C TYR A 167 -5.04 -2.41 1.30
N LEU A 168 -5.56 -2.84 2.46
CA LEU A 168 -6.12 -4.16 2.64
C LEU A 168 -7.43 -4.33 1.87
N VAL A 169 -8.35 -3.39 1.99
CA VAL A 169 -9.66 -3.44 1.30
C VAL A 169 -9.48 -3.39 -0.21
N GLN A 170 -8.58 -2.55 -0.72
CA GLN A 170 -8.31 -2.44 -2.15
C GLN A 170 -7.58 -3.67 -2.73
N GLY A 171 -7.01 -4.55 -1.88
CA GLY A 171 -6.34 -5.78 -2.31
C GLY A 171 -5.10 -5.54 -3.19
N ARG A 172 -4.44 -4.38 -3.04
CA ARG A 172 -3.30 -3.99 -3.87
C ARG A 172 -1.98 -4.47 -3.27
N LEU A 173 -1.49 -3.77 -2.23
CA LEU A 173 -0.18 -4.01 -1.61
C LEU A 173 -0.12 -5.38 -0.91
N PHE A 174 -1.22 -5.80 -0.29
CA PHE A 174 -1.31 -7.05 0.45
C PHE A 174 -2.05 -8.12 -0.36
N THR A 175 -1.39 -9.25 -0.55
CA THR A 175 -1.90 -10.44 -1.21
C THR A 175 -2.59 -11.35 -0.19
N LEU A 176 -3.72 -10.91 0.37
CA LEU A 176 -4.54 -11.68 1.32
C LEU A 176 -5.88 -12.15 0.71
N PRO A 177 -6.49 -13.23 1.23
CA PRO A 177 -7.84 -13.63 0.82
C PRO A 177 -8.84 -12.51 1.09
N THR A 178 -9.79 -12.27 0.19
CA THR A 178 -10.71 -11.12 0.24
C THR A 178 -11.42 -10.97 1.59
N ARG A 179 -11.91 -12.08 2.16
CA ARG A 179 -12.59 -12.06 3.47
C ARG A 179 -11.66 -11.60 4.60
N LEU A 180 -10.43 -12.11 4.62
CA LEU A 180 -9.43 -11.73 5.62
C LEU A 180 -8.98 -10.28 5.42
N ALA A 181 -8.77 -9.88 4.17
CA ALA A 181 -8.34 -8.53 3.81
C ALA A 181 -9.39 -7.48 4.22
N VAL A 182 -10.68 -7.74 3.94
CA VAL A 182 -11.76 -6.84 4.36
C VAL A 182 -11.90 -6.80 5.88
N LEU A 183 -11.86 -7.94 6.57
CA LEU A 183 -11.97 -7.98 8.04
C LEU A 183 -10.81 -7.26 8.72
N LEU A 184 -9.57 -7.51 8.29
CA LEU A 184 -8.40 -6.81 8.83
C LEU A 184 -8.44 -5.34 8.44
N GLY A 185 -8.90 -5.02 7.24
CA GLY A 185 -9.01 -3.65 6.75
C GLY A 185 -10.00 -2.81 7.55
N THR A 186 -11.20 -3.33 7.80
CA THR A 186 -12.19 -2.67 8.66
C THR A 186 -11.71 -2.56 10.09
N LEU A 187 -11.04 -3.58 10.63
CA LEU A 187 -10.43 -3.53 11.95
C LEU A 187 -9.35 -2.44 12.04
N CYS A 188 -8.50 -2.29 11.01
CA CYS A 188 -7.49 -1.23 10.95
C CYS A 188 -8.14 0.16 10.95
N ILE A 189 -9.19 0.37 10.14
CA ILE A 189 -9.91 1.65 10.10
C ILE A 189 -10.58 1.93 11.44
N ALA A 190 -11.23 0.95 12.06
CA ALA A 190 -11.85 1.09 13.38
C ALA A 190 -10.82 1.40 14.48
N THR A 191 -9.66 0.73 14.43
CA THR A 191 -8.56 0.96 15.38
C THR A 191 -7.93 2.34 15.18
N GLY A 192 -7.77 2.79 13.93
CA GLY A 192 -7.32 4.16 13.62
C GLY A 192 -8.32 5.21 14.11
N LEU A 193 -9.62 4.97 13.94
CA LEU A 193 -10.66 5.87 14.46
C LEU A 193 -10.64 5.91 16.00
N TYR A 194 -10.50 4.76 16.66
CA TYR A 194 -10.33 4.70 18.12
C TYR A 194 -9.08 5.47 18.55
N GLN A 195 -7.95 5.26 17.88
CA GLN A 195 -6.69 5.94 18.18
C GLN A 195 -6.81 7.46 18.03
N PHE A 196 -7.54 7.92 17.00
CA PHE A 196 -7.86 9.34 16.80
C PHE A 196 -8.75 9.90 17.92
N LEU A 197 -9.84 9.22 18.25
CA LEU A 197 -10.78 9.66 19.29
C LEU A 197 -10.15 9.66 20.69
N ALA A 198 -9.30 8.68 20.97
CA ALA A 198 -8.57 8.55 22.22
C ALA A 198 -7.34 9.47 22.31
N GLN A 199 -7.04 10.24 21.26
CA GLN A 199 -5.88 11.15 21.19
C GLN A 199 -4.56 10.43 21.54
N ILE A 200 -4.35 9.24 21.00
CA ILE A 200 -3.14 8.44 21.23
C ILE A 200 -2.15 8.72 20.08
N PRO A 201 -1.10 9.55 20.28
CA PRO A 201 -0.21 10.00 19.22
C PRO A 201 0.89 8.98 18.85
N THR A 202 0.80 7.74 19.31
CA THR A 202 1.89 6.77 19.21
C THR A 202 1.95 6.11 17.83
N LEU A 203 3.15 6.03 17.25
CA LEU A 203 3.41 5.31 16.00
C LEU A 203 3.50 3.79 16.20
N LEU A 204 3.60 3.32 17.44
CA LEU A 204 3.79 1.91 17.76
C LEU A 204 2.65 1.03 17.22
N THR A 205 1.39 1.42 17.41
CA THR A 205 0.23 0.66 16.92
C THR A 205 0.18 0.57 15.40
N PRO A 206 0.25 1.68 14.62
CA PRO A 206 0.23 1.59 13.17
C PRO A 206 1.44 0.84 12.59
N LEU A 207 2.64 1.00 13.16
CA LEU A 207 3.82 0.24 12.72
C LEU A 207 3.65 -1.25 13.00
N ALA A 208 3.23 -1.64 14.21
CA ALA A 208 3.03 -3.04 14.58
C ALA A 208 1.97 -3.72 13.70
N VAL A 209 0.85 -3.05 13.46
CA VAL A 209 -0.24 -3.56 12.62
C VAL A 209 0.24 -3.72 11.17
N PHE A 210 0.90 -2.71 10.60
CA PHE A 210 1.42 -2.79 9.24
C PHE A 210 2.43 -3.92 9.09
N THR A 211 3.40 -4.03 10.00
CA THR A 211 4.43 -5.09 9.98
C THR A 211 3.80 -6.48 10.11
N LEU A 212 2.82 -6.67 10.99
CA LEU A 212 2.13 -7.95 11.15
C LEU A 212 1.38 -8.34 9.88
N VAL A 213 0.62 -7.42 9.30
CA VAL A 213 -0.14 -7.64 8.07
C VAL A 213 0.80 -7.93 6.90
N ALA A 214 1.90 -7.17 6.78
CA ALA A 214 2.93 -7.39 5.78
C ALA A 214 3.58 -8.77 5.93
N LEU A 215 3.87 -9.22 7.16
CA LEU A 215 4.43 -10.53 7.44
C LEU A 215 3.48 -11.67 7.04
N ILE A 216 2.21 -11.58 7.41
CA ILE A 216 1.19 -12.58 7.04
C ILE A 216 1.06 -12.66 5.52
N SER A 217 0.98 -11.51 4.85
CA SER A 217 0.84 -11.45 3.41
C SER A 217 2.10 -11.93 2.68
N MET A 218 3.30 -11.58 3.15
CA MET A 218 4.56 -12.08 2.61
C MET A 218 4.68 -13.60 2.74
N THR A 219 4.28 -14.15 3.89
CA THR A 219 4.29 -15.60 4.13
C THR A 219 3.40 -16.34 3.13
N ARG A 220 2.21 -15.78 2.84
CA ARG A 220 1.31 -16.33 1.81
C ARG A 220 1.92 -16.21 0.41
N LEU A 221 2.51 -15.06 0.09
CA LEU A 221 3.14 -14.81 -1.20
C LEU A 221 4.30 -15.80 -1.47
N ILE A 222 5.13 -16.07 -0.46
CA ILE A 222 6.21 -17.08 -0.54
C ILE A 222 5.64 -18.48 -0.79
N ARG A 223 4.55 -18.87 -0.11
CA ARG A 223 3.90 -20.16 -0.34
C ARG A 223 3.35 -20.29 -1.76
N LEU A 224 2.72 -19.24 -2.28
CA LEU A 224 2.23 -19.21 -3.67
C LEU A 224 3.38 -19.29 -4.68
N HIS A 225 4.49 -18.59 -4.43
CA HIS A 225 5.66 -18.64 -5.29
C HIS A 225 6.30 -20.03 -5.32
N ARG A 226 6.43 -20.70 -4.16
CA ARG A 226 6.93 -22.08 -4.08
C ARG A 226 6.04 -23.08 -4.82
N GLY A 227 4.72 -22.97 -4.67
CA GLY A 227 3.77 -23.83 -5.38
C GLY A 227 3.79 -23.64 -6.91
N GLN A 228 4.17 -22.46 -7.41
CA GLN A 228 4.38 -22.25 -8.84
C GLN A 228 5.69 -22.84 -9.35
N VAL A 229 6.78 -22.73 -8.58
CA VAL A 229 8.07 -23.33 -8.94
C VAL A 229 7.96 -24.86 -9.00
N GLU A 230 7.24 -25.48 -8.07
CA GLU A 230 7.01 -26.94 -8.06
C GLU A 230 6.08 -27.43 -9.19
N ALA A 231 5.20 -26.57 -9.74
CA ALA A 231 4.30 -26.93 -10.84
C ALA A 231 4.94 -26.80 -12.23
N VAL A 232 6.11 -26.17 -12.33
CA VAL A 232 6.86 -25.93 -13.58
C VAL A 232 7.99 -26.95 -13.78
N VAL A 233 8.33 -27.71 -12.72
CA VAL A 233 9.31 -28.83 -12.74
C VAL A 233 8.57 -30.15 -12.94
#